data_AF-A0A538GJW4-F1
#
_entry.id   AF-A0A538GJW4-F1
#
_cell.length_a   1.000
_cell.length_b   1.000
_cell.length_c   1.000
_cell.angle_alpha   90.00
_cell.angle_beta   90.00
_cell.angle_gamma   90.00
#
_symmetry.space_group_name_H-M   'P 1'
#
loop_
_entity.id
_entity.type
_entity.pdbx_description
1 polymer ?
#
loop_
_entity_poly.entity_id
_entity_poly.type
_entity_poly.pdbx_seq_one_letter_code
_entity_poly.pdbx_strand_id
1 'polypeptide(L)'
;MARGGGCRRPGAEAPRAPRPTCARGRGGLPGCGRPAQGARRRLRARRGPRARRRHSARDRGSRRERLCARCRGGHPRECRSARRRGRCGRPGARRRLGRRKARRGQPRHAQGRPASGAGPTDRGRRDPRGARGLDRRRVTAALDALFVASLAVTLAAAGFFARRLDRVGLRLGLPETVLGLLTAAAADAPELSSAIAALLKGEHSAGVGVVVGSNVFNLAAMIGGTAVLCGLVRVRAESLVVEGTVGVAVLLTAAALVVGWLPPAAAVAIITVVLVPYVTVLAVGPRGVERLPIRGRAFLHRMFGEEHTRVRHEGAIAGPAMLLVPALAVIVAGSALMVEAAVRLGHRWSVPEYLVGVLVLAVLTSLPNAFTAIRLGLQGRGSALLSETLNSNTINLVAGVSIPALVLSLGSFSGLVAFDLAWLIGTTLVVLALLVRGVGRAGGGLVIALYLVFLAVQIGFGR
;
A
#
# COMPACT_ATOMS: atom_id res chain seq x y z
N MET A 1 1.78 1.72 87.76
CA MET A 1 0.43 1.50 87.17
C MET A 1 0.65 1.22 85.68
N ALA A 2 0.60 -0.06 85.28
CA ALA A 2 -0.53 -0.70 84.57
C ALA A 2 -0.52 -0.40 83.05
N ARG A 3 -0.07 -1.35 82.22
CA ARG A 3 -0.89 -2.31 81.39
C ARG A 3 -1.63 -1.59 80.24
N GLY A 4 -1.65 -2.02 78.98
CA GLY A 4 -1.18 -3.23 78.28
C GLY A 4 -1.96 -3.38 76.95
N GLY A 5 -1.48 -4.28 76.08
CA GLY A 5 -2.19 -4.92 74.93
C GLY A 5 -2.45 -4.04 73.69
N GLY A 6 -2.34 -4.46 72.43
CA GLY A 6 -2.16 -5.74 71.72
C GLY A 6 -2.66 -5.45 70.27
N CYS A 7 -2.48 -6.25 69.20
CA CYS A 7 -1.76 -7.49 68.95
C CYS A 7 -1.72 -7.64 67.40
N ARG A 8 -0.56 -7.97 66.82
CA ARG A 8 -0.41 -8.46 65.43
C ARG A 8 -0.26 -9.98 65.46
N ARG A 9 -1.16 -10.68 64.76
CA ARG A 9 -1.03 -11.85 63.85
C ARG A 9 -0.17 -13.11 64.23
N PRO A 10 -0.42 -14.26 63.57
CA PRO A 10 -0.56 -15.58 64.19
C PRO A 10 0.69 -16.47 64.09
N GLY A 11 0.66 -17.57 64.85
CA GLY A 11 1.62 -18.68 64.76
C GLY A 11 1.03 -19.98 64.19
N ALA A 12 1.93 -20.97 64.12
CA ALA A 12 1.81 -22.39 63.70
C ALA A 12 1.82 -22.65 62.18
N GLU A 13 2.54 -23.59 61.60
CA GLU A 13 3.55 -24.59 62.04
C GLU A 13 4.20 -25.18 60.77
N ALA A 14 5.42 -25.72 60.87
CA ALA A 14 6.15 -26.40 59.79
C ALA A 14 5.81 -27.91 59.72
N PRO A 15 6.25 -28.67 58.69
CA PRO A 15 7.59 -29.26 58.77
C PRO A 15 8.42 -29.25 57.46
N ARG A 16 9.74 -29.32 57.66
CA ARG A 16 10.83 -29.17 56.69
C ARG A 16 11.14 -30.50 55.97
N ALA A 17 11.48 -30.40 54.68
CA ALA A 17 12.08 -31.45 53.87
C ALA A 17 13.60 -31.60 54.13
N PRO A 18 14.19 -32.80 53.97
CA PRO A 18 15.60 -33.05 54.29
C PRO A 18 16.56 -32.64 53.17
N ARG A 19 17.73 -32.13 53.57
CA ARG A 19 18.93 -31.95 52.73
C ARG A 19 19.83 -33.19 52.85
N PRO A 20 20.50 -33.65 51.79
CA PRO A 20 21.48 -34.73 51.89
C PRO A 20 22.87 -34.20 52.27
N THR A 21 23.52 -34.91 53.20
CA THR A 21 24.91 -34.74 53.62
C THR A 21 25.88 -35.55 52.74
N CYS A 22 27.04 -34.98 52.49
CA CYS A 22 28.18 -35.54 51.74
C CYS A 22 28.82 -36.75 52.45
N ALA A 23 29.31 -37.70 51.65
CA ALA A 23 30.39 -38.61 52.02
C ALA A 23 31.50 -38.56 50.95
N ARG A 24 32.75 -38.37 51.40
CA ARG A 24 33.98 -38.39 50.59
C ARG A 24 34.40 -39.84 50.31
N GLY A 25 34.82 -40.11 49.07
CA GLY A 25 35.53 -41.33 48.66
C GLY A 25 36.26 -41.08 47.34
N ARG A 26 37.50 -41.58 47.24
CA ARG A 26 38.60 -41.14 46.34
C ARG A 26 38.49 -41.64 44.88
N GLY A 27 39.00 -40.81 43.95
CA GLY A 27 39.93 -41.20 42.88
C GLY A 27 39.38 -41.74 41.54
N GLY A 28 39.89 -41.20 40.43
CA GLY A 28 39.99 -41.91 39.13
C GLY A 28 39.29 -41.26 37.92
N LEU A 29 40.09 -40.89 36.92
CA LEU A 29 39.77 -40.27 35.62
C LEU A 29 39.08 -41.24 34.61
N PRO A 30 38.61 -40.74 33.43
CA PRO A 30 37.50 -41.33 32.66
C PRO A 30 37.94 -42.26 31.51
N GLY A 31 37.04 -43.18 31.12
CA GLY A 31 37.25 -44.11 30.00
C GLY A 31 35.96 -44.45 29.25
N CYS A 32 36.07 -44.41 27.93
CA CYS A 32 35.10 -44.59 26.84
C CYS A 32 34.10 -45.77 26.93
N GLY A 33 32.93 -45.58 26.29
CA GLY A 33 32.06 -46.67 25.83
C GLY A 33 30.67 -46.22 25.34
N ARG A 34 30.47 -46.14 24.02
CA ARG A 34 29.14 -45.99 23.36
C ARG A 34 28.40 -47.36 23.28
N PRO A 35 27.24 -47.49 22.60
CA PRO A 35 25.90 -47.31 23.16
C PRO A 35 25.02 -48.59 23.03
N ALA A 36 24.11 -48.83 23.98
CA ALA A 36 23.13 -49.91 23.85
C ALA A 36 21.80 -49.41 23.27
N GLN A 37 21.43 -50.00 22.13
CA GLN A 37 20.14 -49.94 21.47
C GLN A 37 19.05 -50.55 22.35
N GLY A 38 17.83 -50.01 22.33
CA GLY A 38 16.69 -50.73 22.90
C GLY A 38 15.39 -49.95 23.01
N ALA A 39 14.34 -50.54 22.44
CA ALA A 39 12.92 -50.38 22.78
C ALA A 39 12.16 -49.15 22.22
N ARG A 40 11.72 -49.34 20.96
CA ARG A 40 10.44 -48.82 20.43
C ARG A 40 9.29 -49.12 21.40
N ARG A 41 8.49 -48.13 21.78
CA ARG A 41 7.10 -48.34 22.25
C ARG A 41 6.12 -47.58 21.37
N ARG A 42 5.41 -48.35 20.55
CA ARG A 42 4.14 -47.99 19.91
C ARG A 42 3.04 -48.07 20.96
N LEU A 43 2.20 -47.05 21.10
CA LEU A 43 0.90 -47.18 21.74
C LEU A 43 -0.21 -46.84 20.75
N ARG A 44 -1.13 -47.78 20.64
CA ARG A 44 -2.25 -47.87 19.71
C ARG A 44 -3.40 -46.95 20.11
N ALA A 45 -4.13 -46.59 19.07
CA ALA A 45 -5.50 -46.11 19.00
C ALA A 45 -6.47 -46.61 20.09
N ARG A 46 -7.35 -45.71 20.54
CA ARG A 46 -8.72 -46.05 20.98
C ARG A 46 -9.74 -45.24 20.17
N ARG A 47 -10.66 -45.97 19.54
CA ARG A 47 -11.85 -45.52 18.81
C ARG A 47 -13.06 -45.49 19.77
N GLY A 48 -13.90 -44.45 19.63
CA GLY A 48 -15.36 -44.46 19.80
C GLY A 48 -15.96 -44.67 21.20
N PRO A 49 -17.25 -44.32 21.44
CA PRO A 49 -18.35 -44.40 20.47
C PRO A 49 -19.24 -43.15 20.29
N ARG A 50 -20.19 -43.30 19.36
CA ARG A 50 -21.14 -42.37 18.72
C ARG A 50 -22.37 -42.02 19.58
N ALA A 51 -23.08 -40.98 19.12
CA ALA A 51 -24.55 -40.74 19.06
C ALA A 51 -24.92 -39.36 19.66
N ARG A 52 -25.76 -38.50 19.08
CA ARG A 52 -26.97 -38.71 18.27
C ARG A 52 -27.16 -37.60 17.23
N ARG A 53 -27.67 -37.99 16.06
CA ARG A 53 -28.36 -37.14 15.07
C ARG A 53 -29.82 -36.94 15.51
N ARG A 54 -30.41 -35.79 15.18
CA ARG A 54 -31.82 -35.69 14.78
C ARG A 54 -31.93 -34.86 13.50
N HIS A 55 -32.62 -35.45 12.53
CA HIS A 55 -33.05 -34.90 11.26
C HIS A 55 -34.48 -34.35 11.39
N SER A 56 -34.77 -33.29 10.64
CA SER A 56 -36.03 -33.01 9.90
C SER A 56 -35.72 -31.77 9.04
N ALA A 57 -35.56 -31.77 7.70
CA ALA A 57 -36.47 -32.12 6.59
C ALA A 57 -37.86 -31.47 6.80
N ARG A 58 -38.51 -30.73 5.91
CA ARG A 58 -38.45 -30.28 4.49
C ARG A 58 -39.27 -28.95 4.50
N ASP A 59 -39.16 -28.00 3.57
CA ASP A 59 -39.93 -28.06 2.33
C ASP A 59 -39.53 -26.96 1.33
N ARG A 60 -39.73 -27.25 0.05
CA ARG A 60 -39.50 -26.36 -1.11
C ARG A 60 -40.87 -25.97 -1.70
N GLY A 61 -41.02 -24.71 -2.11
CA GLY A 61 -42.07 -24.26 -3.04
C GLY A 61 -41.97 -22.74 -3.25
N SER A 62 -41.35 -22.25 -4.32
CA SER A 62 -41.94 -21.88 -5.62
C SER A 62 -42.84 -20.62 -5.63
N ARG A 63 -42.29 -19.56 -6.25
CA ARG A 63 -42.89 -18.62 -7.23
C ARG A 63 -44.12 -17.75 -6.88
N ARG A 64 -43.89 -16.45 -7.11
CA ARG A 64 -44.68 -15.45 -7.86
C ARG A 64 -45.84 -14.68 -7.20
N GLU A 65 -45.61 -13.36 -7.17
CA GLU A 65 -46.46 -12.26 -7.68
C GLU A 65 -47.71 -11.75 -6.93
N ARG A 66 -47.82 -10.40 -6.99
CA ARG A 66 -48.95 -9.46 -6.80
C ARG A 66 -49.15 -8.95 -5.36
N LEU A 67 -48.96 -7.65 -5.10
CA LEU A 67 -49.71 -6.42 -5.48
C LEU A 67 -51.04 -6.22 -4.73
N CYS A 68 -51.25 -4.95 -4.37
CA CYS A 68 -52.41 -4.28 -3.72
C CYS A 68 -52.40 -4.28 -2.17
N ALA A 69 -52.13 -3.16 -1.48
CA ALA A 69 -52.75 -1.82 -1.47
C ALA A 69 -53.84 -1.66 -0.38
N ARG A 70 -53.58 -0.73 0.56
CA ARG A 70 -54.48 0.28 1.19
C ARG A 70 -53.91 0.67 2.57
N CYS A 71 -53.40 1.88 2.78
CA CYS A 71 -54.09 3.19 2.90
C CYS A 71 -55.06 3.28 4.08
N ARG A 72 -54.79 4.23 4.98
CA ARG A 72 -55.69 5.18 5.69
C ARG A 72 -54.83 5.90 6.74
N GLY A 73 -54.86 7.22 6.95
CA GLY A 73 -55.60 8.37 6.40
C GLY A 73 -54.86 9.62 6.93
N GLY A 74 -54.80 10.73 6.18
CA GLY A 74 -55.77 11.83 6.24
C GLY A 74 -55.23 12.93 7.19
N HIS A 75 -55.27 14.23 6.94
CA HIS A 75 -56.09 15.04 6.03
C HIS A 75 -55.55 16.51 6.01
N PRO A 76 -56.16 17.50 5.32
CA PRO A 76 -55.46 18.43 4.41
C PRO A 76 -55.87 19.91 4.59
N ARG A 77 -55.64 20.72 3.53
CA ARG A 77 -56.28 21.99 3.07
C ARG A 77 -55.19 23.06 2.84
N GLU A 78 -55.14 23.84 1.76
CA GLU A 78 -56.21 24.31 0.88
C GLU A 78 -55.66 24.78 -0.49
N CYS A 79 -56.47 24.64 -1.54
CA CYS A 79 -56.26 25.19 -2.89
C CYS A 79 -57.40 26.15 -3.21
N ARG A 80 -57.09 27.27 -3.87
CA ARG A 80 -57.91 28.12 -4.78
C ARG A 80 -57.08 29.39 -5.05
N SER A 81 -57.07 30.09 -6.17
CA SER A 81 -57.69 29.98 -7.49
C SER A 81 -57.24 31.19 -8.32
N ALA A 82 -57.17 31.02 -9.65
CA ALA A 82 -57.63 31.97 -10.68
C ALA A 82 -56.91 33.32 -10.97
N ARG A 83 -56.55 33.43 -12.27
CA ARG A 83 -56.94 34.49 -13.25
C ARG A 83 -56.01 35.69 -13.55
N ARG A 84 -55.81 35.81 -14.88
CA ARG A 84 -55.72 37.04 -15.74
C ARG A 84 -54.40 37.82 -15.68
N ARG A 85 -53.92 38.56 -16.69
CA ARG A 85 -54.06 38.72 -18.17
C ARG A 85 -53.10 39.91 -18.49
N GLY A 86 -52.46 39.93 -19.67
CA GLY A 86 -51.80 41.12 -20.27
C GLY A 86 -50.37 40.82 -20.73
N ARG A 87 -50.02 40.64 -22.02
CA ARG A 87 -49.93 41.62 -23.14
C ARG A 87 -49.17 42.90 -22.72
N CYS A 88 -48.22 43.47 -23.48
CA CYS A 88 -47.88 43.41 -24.90
C CYS A 88 -46.58 44.23 -25.14
N GLY A 89 -45.80 43.86 -26.18
CA GLY A 89 -45.05 44.76 -27.10
C GLY A 89 -43.90 45.61 -26.52
N ARG A 90 -42.84 45.98 -27.24
CA ARG A 90 -42.51 45.94 -28.67
C ARG A 90 -40.98 46.17 -28.83
N PRO A 91 -40.42 45.89 -30.03
CA PRO A 91 -39.03 46.14 -30.40
C PRO A 91 -38.83 47.47 -31.17
N GLY A 92 -37.60 47.98 -31.19
CA GLY A 92 -37.10 49.00 -32.14
C GLY A 92 -35.57 49.03 -32.04
N ALA A 93 -34.76 48.76 -33.07
CA ALA A 93 -34.67 49.21 -34.46
C ALA A 93 -34.18 50.66 -34.63
N ARG A 94 -33.16 50.80 -35.51
CA ARG A 94 -32.58 52.00 -36.17
C ARG A 94 -31.39 52.62 -35.42
N ARG A 95 -30.29 53.09 -36.06
CA ARG A 95 -29.96 53.44 -37.46
C ARG A 95 -28.42 53.62 -37.52
N ARG A 96 -27.71 53.05 -38.51
CA ARG A 96 -27.19 53.66 -39.78
C ARG A 96 -25.87 54.45 -39.69
N LEU A 97 -25.08 54.26 -40.78
CA LEU A 97 -24.00 55.06 -41.41
C LEU A 97 -22.59 54.51 -41.16
N GLY A 98 -21.74 54.21 -42.16
CA GLY A 98 -21.87 54.29 -43.61
C GLY A 98 -20.49 54.31 -44.29
N ARG A 99 -20.44 53.89 -45.57
CA ARG A 99 -19.42 54.21 -46.62
C ARG A 99 -18.04 53.55 -46.45
N ARG A 100 -17.32 53.08 -47.49
CA ARG A 100 -17.37 53.26 -48.97
C ARG A 100 -16.40 52.26 -49.65
N LYS A 101 -16.78 51.77 -50.86
CA LYS A 101 -15.99 51.57 -52.12
C LYS A 101 -14.73 50.67 -52.09
N ALA A 102 -14.35 49.89 -53.11
CA ALA A 102 -14.77 49.76 -54.51
C ALA A 102 -14.01 48.60 -55.22
N ARG A 103 -14.67 48.00 -56.26
CA ARG A 103 -14.14 47.47 -57.55
C ARG A 103 -13.13 46.31 -57.48
N ARG A 104 -12.92 45.40 -58.45
CA ARG A 104 -13.34 44.95 -59.81
C ARG A 104 -12.51 43.63 -59.96
N GLY A 105 -12.80 42.58 -60.71
CA GLY A 105 -13.76 42.27 -61.74
C GLY A 105 -13.66 40.77 -62.08
N GLN A 106 -14.63 40.31 -62.86
CA GLN A 106 -14.72 39.00 -63.52
C GLN A 106 -14.08 39.12 -64.93
N PRO A 107 -13.76 38.03 -65.67
CA PRO A 107 -14.81 37.24 -66.34
C PRO A 107 -14.58 35.72 -66.46
N ARG A 108 -15.67 35.06 -66.85
CA ARG A 108 -15.87 33.64 -67.18
C ARG A 108 -15.46 33.33 -68.62
N HIS A 109 -15.10 32.06 -68.89
CA HIS A 109 -15.33 31.24 -70.10
C HIS A 109 -14.78 29.83 -69.77
N ALA A 110 -15.26 28.66 -70.21
CA ALA A 110 -16.28 28.24 -71.17
C ALA A 110 -16.71 26.79 -70.84
N GLN A 111 -17.84 26.38 -71.44
CA GLN A 111 -18.46 25.06 -71.37
C GLN A 111 -17.73 23.98 -72.18
N GLY A 112 -17.80 22.73 -71.75
CA GLY A 112 -17.43 21.52 -72.50
C GLY A 112 -18.28 20.32 -72.05
N ARG A 113 -18.81 19.57 -73.02
CA ARG A 113 -19.95 18.62 -73.02
C ARG A 113 -19.77 17.29 -72.24
N PRO A 114 -20.87 16.52 -72.01
CA PRO A 114 -20.84 15.28 -71.24
C PRO A 114 -20.42 14.08 -72.12
N ALA A 115 -19.57 13.21 -71.57
CA ALA A 115 -19.28 11.90 -72.15
C ALA A 115 -19.80 10.81 -71.22
N SER A 116 -20.83 10.12 -71.70
CA SER A 116 -21.28 8.81 -71.27
C SER A 116 -20.11 7.81 -71.34
N GLY A 117 -19.73 7.26 -70.19
CA GLY A 117 -18.72 6.22 -70.07
C GLY A 117 -19.15 5.24 -68.97
N ALA A 118 -19.30 3.98 -69.37
CA ALA A 118 -19.75 2.86 -68.57
C ALA A 118 -19.07 2.76 -67.20
N GLY A 119 -19.86 2.38 -66.20
CA GLY A 119 -19.39 2.19 -64.84
C GLY A 119 -18.36 1.06 -64.73
N PRO A 120 -17.24 1.27 -64.04
CA PRO A 120 -16.51 0.18 -63.44
C PRO A 120 -17.16 -0.15 -62.09
N THR A 121 -17.65 -1.38 -62.01
CA THR A 121 -17.97 -2.16 -60.80
C THR A 121 -17.61 -1.51 -59.47
N ASP A 122 -18.62 -1.36 -58.61
CA ASP A 122 -18.54 -1.03 -57.18
C ASP A 122 -17.62 -2.03 -56.45
N ARG A 123 -16.30 -1.78 -56.52
CA ARG A 123 -15.33 -2.43 -55.65
C ARG A 123 -15.38 -1.71 -54.32
N GLY A 124 -16.26 -2.24 -53.46
CA GLY A 124 -16.30 -2.08 -52.00
C GLY A 124 -15.47 -0.91 -51.48
N ARG A 125 -16.09 0.27 -51.43
CA ARG A 125 -15.58 1.42 -50.70
C ARG A 125 -15.55 1.05 -49.21
N ARG A 126 -14.48 0.37 -48.77
CA ARG A 126 -14.21 0.06 -47.36
C ARG A 126 -14.33 1.38 -46.61
N ASP A 127 -15.34 1.49 -45.75
CA ASP A 127 -15.53 2.66 -44.91
C ASP A 127 -14.24 2.90 -44.08
N PRO A 128 -13.47 3.95 -44.36
CA PRO A 128 -12.23 4.23 -43.63
C PRO A 128 -12.51 4.58 -42.16
N ARG A 129 -13.77 4.89 -41.80
CA ARG A 129 -14.18 5.09 -40.41
C ARG A 129 -14.34 3.77 -39.66
N GLY A 130 -14.84 2.73 -40.33
CA GLY A 130 -14.93 1.36 -39.79
C GLY A 130 -13.57 0.70 -39.56
N ALA A 131 -12.64 0.85 -40.51
CA ALA A 131 -11.26 0.35 -40.37
C ALA A 131 -10.50 1.06 -39.23
N ARG A 132 -10.62 2.40 -39.12
CA ARG A 132 -10.05 3.17 -38.01
C ARG A 132 -10.68 2.83 -36.66
N GLY A 133 -11.97 2.51 -36.62
CA GLY A 133 -12.67 2.08 -35.40
C GLY A 133 -12.23 0.70 -34.91
N LEU A 134 -12.01 -0.24 -35.83
CA LEU A 134 -11.51 -1.59 -35.52
C LEU A 134 -10.05 -1.56 -35.05
N ASP A 135 -9.19 -0.75 -35.68
CA ASP A 135 -7.81 -0.55 -35.22
C ASP A 135 -7.75 0.12 -33.85
N ARG A 136 -8.59 1.14 -33.62
CA ARG A 136 -8.65 1.81 -32.31
C ARG A 136 -9.09 0.86 -31.21
N ARG A 137 -10.09 0.00 -31.46
CA ARG A 137 -10.53 -1.04 -30.51
C ARG A 137 -9.46 -2.09 -30.26
N ARG A 138 -8.76 -2.56 -31.29
CA ARG A 138 -7.65 -3.52 -31.17
C ARG A 138 -6.48 -2.96 -30.36
N VAL A 139 -6.09 -1.71 -30.61
CA VAL A 139 -5.04 -1.03 -29.84
C VAL A 139 -5.48 -0.84 -28.38
N THR A 140 -6.76 -0.54 -28.13
CA THR A 140 -7.27 -0.42 -26.74
C THR A 140 -7.23 -1.76 -26.02
N ALA A 141 -7.77 -2.82 -26.64
CA ALA A 141 -7.72 -4.16 -26.06
C ALA A 141 -6.29 -4.65 -25.84
N ALA A 142 -5.34 -4.30 -26.73
CA ALA A 142 -3.94 -4.62 -26.56
C ALA A 142 -3.30 -3.88 -25.37
N LEU A 143 -3.63 -2.61 -25.17
CA LEU A 143 -3.17 -1.84 -24.00
C LEU A 143 -3.77 -2.35 -22.70
N ASP A 144 -5.07 -2.66 -22.69
CA ASP A 144 -5.75 -3.24 -21.52
C ASP A 144 -5.14 -4.60 -21.18
N ALA A 145 -4.88 -5.45 -22.18
CA ALA A 145 -4.23 -6.74 -21.99
C ALA A 145 -2.79 -6.59 -21.49
N LEU A 146 -2.02 -5.65 -22.04
CA LEU A 146 -0.66 -5.35 -21.60
C LEU A 146 -0.65 -4.88 -20.13
N PHE A 147 -1.59 -4.01 -19.77
CA PHE A 147 -1.75 -3.51 -18.42
C PHE A 147 -2.06 -4.65 -17.43
N VAL A 148 -3.06 -5.49 -17.74
CA VAL A 148 -3.44 -6.62 -16.87
C VAL A 148 -2.32 -7.66 -16.78
N ALA A 149 -1.66 -7.97 -17.90
CA ALA A 149 -0.57 -8.94 -17.93
C ALA A 149 0.65 -8.45 -17.13
N SER A 150 1.05 -7.19 -17.31
CA SER A 150 2.15 -6.59 -16.56
C SER A 150 1.86 -6.54 -15.06
N LEU A 151 0.66 -6.11 -14.65
CA LEU A 151 0.23 -6.15 -13.25
C LEU A 151 0.31 -7.58 -12.68
N ALA A 152 -0.26 -8.57 -13.37
CA ALA A 152 -0.26 -9.96 -12.92
C ALA A 152 1.16 -10.53 -12.76
N VAL A 153 2.04 -10.27 -13.74
CA VAL A 153 3.45 -10.67 -13.69
C VAL A 153 4.18 -10.00 -12.53
N THR A 154 3.99 -8.70 -12.33
CA THR A 154 4.62 -7.96 -11.22
C THR A 154 4.17 -8.50 -9.87
N LEU A 155 2.88 -8.74 -9.65
CA LEU A 155 2.37 -9.30 -8.40
C LEU A 155 2.87 -10.73 -8.15
N ALA A 156 2.90 -11.56 -9.20
CA ALA A 156 3.42 -12.92 -9.10
C ALA A 156 4.93 -12.91 -8.77
N ALA A 157 5.69 -12.02 -9.41
CA ALA A 157 7.12 -11.86 -9.18
C ALA A 157 7.41 -11.32 -7.76
N ALA A 158 6.65 -10.32 -7.28
CA ALA A 158 6.75 -9.81 -5.91
C ALA A 158 6.45 -10.89 -4.87
N GLY A 159 5.39 -11.67 -5.07
CA GLY A 159 5.07 -12.79 -4.19
C GLY A 159 6.11 -13.92 -4.24
N PHE A 160 6.71 -14.18 -5.40
CA PHE A 160 7.84 -15.11 -5.52
C PHE A 160 9.08 -14.58 -4.79
N PHE A 161 9.43 -13.32 -5.02
CA PHE A 161 10.56 -12.63 -4.41
C PHE A 161 10.45 -12.66 -2.88
N ALA A 162 9.32 -12.23 -2.31
CA ALA A 162 9.12 -12.20 -0.86
C ALA A 162 9.26 -13.59 -0.22
N ARG A 163 8.72 -14.64 -0.86
CA ARG A 163 8.87 -16.02 -0.38
C ARG A 163 10.32 -16.51 -0.44
N ARG A 164 11.12 -16.05 -1.40
CA ARG A 164 12.55 -16.36 -1.49
C ARG A 164 13.35 -15.58 -0.46
N LEU A 165 13.04 -14.29 -0.29
CA LEU A 165 13.67 -13.43 0.68
C LEU A 165 13.42 -13.94 2.11
N ASP A 166 12.20 -14.39 2.42
CA ASP A 166 11.89 -15.08 3.68
C ASP A 166 12.82 -16.29 3.91
N ARG A 167 12.98 -17.16 2.91
CA ARG A 167 13.84 -18.36 3.04
C ARG A 167 15.31 -17.99 3.26
N VAL A 168 15.78 -16.94 2.59
CA VAL A 168 17.16 -16.44 2.77
C VAL A 168 17.30 -15.85 4.18
N GLY A 169 16.36 -15.00 4.59
CA GLY A 169 16.34 -14.37 5.91
C GLY A 169 16.30 -15.40 7.04
N LEU A 170 15.45 -16.41 6.93
CA LEU A 170 15.37 -17.50 7.91
C LEU A 170 16.69 -18.29 8.03
N ARG A 171 17.39 -18.52 6.91
CA ARG A 171 18.69 -19.23 6.91
C ARG A 171 19.82 -18.39 7.49
N LEU A 172 19.79 -17.08 7.24
CA LEU A 172 20.74 -16.13 7.82
C LEU A 172 20.41 -15.81 9.30
N GLY A 173 19.21 -16.14 9.76
CA GLY A 173 18.71 -15.77 11.09
C GLY A 173 18.43 -14.27 11.19
N LEU A 174 17.96 -13.65 10.11
CA LEU A 174 17.61 -12.23 10.11
C LEU A 174 16.38 -11.99 11.00
N PRO A 175 16.41 -10.94 11.83
CA PRO A 175 15.24 -10.55 12.61
C PRO A 175 14.12 -10.04 11.71
N GLU A 176 12.89 -10.06 12.23
CA GLU A 176 11.69 -9.68 11.48
C GLU A 176 11.74 -8.27 10.93
N THR A 177 12.27 -7.32 11.71
CA THR A 177 12.42 -5.92 11.31
C THR A 177 13.34 -5.78 10.09
N VAL A 178 14.50 -6.45 10.11
CA VAL A 178 15.43 -6.45 8.96
C VAL A 178 14.80 -7.09 7.74
N LEU A 179 14.03 -8.18 7.91
CA LEU A 179 13.33 -8.79 6.78
C LEU A 179 12.26 -7.86 6.18
N GLY A 180 11.52 -7.15 7.02
CA GLY A 180 10.55 -6.14 6.58
C GLY A 180 11.22 -5.01 5.80
N LEU A 181 12.32 -4.46 6.30
CA LEU A 181 13.14 -3.46 5.59
C LEU A 181 13.61 -3.97 4.21
N LEU A 182 14.17 -5.18 4.16
CA LEU A 182 14.66 -5.75 2.89
C LEU A 182 13.52 -6.03 1.90
N THR A 183 12.33 -6.39 2.42
CA THR A 183 11.15 -6.61 1.59
C THR A 183 10.67 -5.28 1.02
N ALA A 184 10.57 -4.24 1.84
CA ALA A 184 10.24 -2.88 1.39
C ALA A 184 11.20 -2.39 0.30
N ALA A 185 12.51 -2.42 0.56
CA ALA A 185 13.53 -1.96 -0.39
C ALA A 185 13.47 -2.63 -1.76
N ALA A 186 13.04 -3.89 -1.82
CA ALA A 186 12.90 -4.60 -3.08
C ALA A 186 11.54 -4.36 -3.74
N ALA A 187 10.48 -4.25 -2.95
CA ALA A 187 9.12 -4.14 -3.43
C ALA A 187 8.75 -2.70 -3.85
N ASP A 188 9.50 -1.68 -3.41
CA ASP A 188 9.36 -0.25 -3.79
C ASP A 188 9.95 0.12 -5.16
N ALA A 189 10.65 -0.81 -5.83
CA ALA A 189 11.26 -0.54 -7.13
C ALA A 189 10.25 -0.07 -8.22
N PRO A 190 9.02 -0.63 -8.32
CA PRO A 190 7.94 -0.12 -9.16
C PRO A 190 7.59 1.35 -8.92
N GLU A 191 7.36 1.72 -7.65
CA GLU A 191 7.02 3.06 -7.23
C GLU A 191 8.12 4.02 -7.60
N LEU A 192 9.36 3.70 -7.24
CA LEU A 192 10.52 4.54 -7.50
C LEU A 192 10.73 4.77 -9.00
N SER A 193 10.56 3.73 -9.81
CA SER A 193 10.66 3.84 -11.27
C SER A 193 9.61 4.80 -11.83
N SER A 194 8.36 4.68 -11.38
CA SER A 194 7.27 5.53 -11.85
C SER A 194 7.40 7.00 -11.42
N ALA A 195 7.79 7.24 -10.17
CA ALA A 195 8.01 8.58 -9.61
C ALA A 195 9.17 9.27 -10.33
N ILE A 196 10.32 8.60 -10.48
CA ILE A 196 11.48 9.15 -11.21
C ILE A 196 11.12 9.42 -12.68
N ALA A 197 10.39 8.51 -13.34
CA ALA A 197 9.99 8.71 -14.74
C ALA A 197 9.10 9.95 -14.92
N ALA A 198 8.17 10.21 -14.00
CA ALA A 198 7.34 11.41 -14.02
C ALA A 198 8.19 12.69 -13.80
N LEU A 199 9.12 12.65 -12.84
CA LEU A 199 10.03 13.77 -12.58
C LEU A 199 10.92 14.09 -13.79
N LEU A 200 11.48 13.07 -14.46
CA LEU A 200 12.32 13.24 -15.64
C LEU A 200 11.57 13.82 -16.85
N LYS A 201 10.24 13.64 -16.90
CA LYS A 201 9.38 14.23 -17.94
C LYS A 201 9.01 15.70 -17.66
N GLY A 202 9.47 16.28 -16.55
CA GLY A 202 9.12 17.64 -16.14
C GLY A 202 7.78 17.75 -15.41
N GLU A 203 7.09 16.63 -15.15
CA GLU A 203 5.80 16.59 -14.45
C GLU A 203 6.00 16.52 -12.93
N HIS A 204 6.60 17.57 -12.36
CA HIS A 204 7.10 17.53 -10.97
C HIS A 204 5.96 17.31 -9.95
N SER A 205 4.80 17.92 -10.16
CA SER A 205 3.62 17.73 -9.30
C SER A 205 3.05 16.31 -9.39
N ALA A 206 3.11 15.66 -10.56
CA ALA A 206 2.66 14.28 -10.73
C ALA A 206 3.64 13.30 -10.06
N GLY A 207 4.96 13.52 -10.18
CA GLY A 207 5.98 12.70 -9.53
C GLY A 207 5.87 12.70 -8.00
N VAL A 208 5.73 13.88 -7.39
CA VAL A 208 5.50 13.97 -5.93
C VAL A 208 4.13 13.40 -5.55
N GLY A 209 3.11 13.61 -6.38
CA GLY A 209 1.78 13.02 -6.18
C GLY A 209 1.82 11.48 -6.14
N VAL A 210 2.57 10.83 -7.03
CA VAL A 210 2.77 9.37 -6.99
C VAL A 210 3.35 8.95 -5.64
N VAL A 211 4.41 9.61 -5.18
CA VAL A 211 5.08 9.25 -3.91
C VAL A 211 4.15 9.43 -2.70
N VAL A 212 3.49 10.59 -2.60
CA VAL A 212 2.61 10.87 -1.45
C VAL A 212 1.38 9.98 -1.49
N GLY A 213 0.76 9.80 -2.66
CA GLY A 213 -0.37 8.90 -2.87
C GLY A 213 -0.04 7.45 -2.50
N SER A 214 1.12 6.93 -2.92
CA SER A 214 1.59 5.60 -2.56
C SER A 214 1.77 5.46 -1.05
N ASN A 215 2.31 6.47 -0.38
CA ASN A 215 2.50 6.42 1.07
C ASN A 215 1.19 6.41 1.87
N VAL A 216 0.18 7.17 1.44
CA VAL A 216 -1.15 7.13 2.08
C VAL A 216 -1.83 5.79 1.78
N PHE A 217 -1.73 5.29 0.54
CA PHE A 217 -2.25 3.98 0.16
C PHE A 217 -1.60 2.85 0.96
N ASN A 218 -0.27 2.87 1.13
CA ASN A 218 0.48 1.89 1.91
C ASN A 218 -0.04 1.79 3.33
N LEU A 219 -0.24 2.91 4.02
CA LEU A 219 -0.81 2.91 5.37
C LEU A 219 -2.21 2.25 5.41
N ALA A 220 -3.07 2.58 4.44
CA ALA A 220 -4.42 2.04 4.35
C ALA A 220 -4.45 0.56 3.97
N ALA A 221 -3.69 0.13 2.98
CA ALA A 221 -3.69 -1.23 2.48
C ALA A 221 -2.88 -2.17 3.39
N MET A 222 -1.67 -1.77 3.78
CA MET A 222 -0.75 -2.61 4.55
C MET A 222 -1.17 -2.70 6.01
N ILE A 223 -1.47 -1.59 6.70
CA ILE A 223 -1.92 -1.65 8.10
C ILE A 223 -3.43 -1.82 8.19
N GLY A 224 -4.19 -0.96 7.49
CA GLY A 224 -5.64 -0.99 7.54
C GLY A 224 -6.24 -2.27 6.98
N GLY A 225 -5.82 -2.66 5.76
CA GLY A 225 -6.25 -3.89 5.09
C GLY A 225 -5.90 -5.13 5.89
N THR A 226 -4.67 -5.22 6.39
CA THR A 226 -4.26 -6.33 7.26
C THR A 226 -5.09 -6.40 8.53
N ALA A 227 -5.36 -5.27 9.21
CA ALA A 227 -6.18 -5.27 10.43
C ALA A 227 -7.62 -5.71 10.16
N VAL A 228 -8.19 -5.34 9.02
CA VAL A 228 -9.51 -5.82 8.59
C VAL A 228 -9.50 -7.31 8.27
N LEU A 229 -8.44 -7.83 7.63
CA LEU A 229 -8.34 -9.23 7.26
C LEU A 229 -8.02 -10.14 8.46
N CYS A 230 -7.00 -9.81 9.25
CA CYS A 230 -6.51 -10.59 10.38
C CYS A 230 -7.32 -10.39 11.67
N GLY A 231 -8.13 -9.33 11.75
CA GLY A 231 -8.94 -9.02 12.93
C GLY A 231 -8.23 -8.15 13.97
N LEU A 232 -6.93 -8.39 14.20
CA LEU A 232 -6.09 -7.61 15.10
C LEU A 232 -4.62 -7.63 14.65
N VAL A 233 -4.02 -6.45 14.49
CA VAL A 233 -2.59 -6.26 14.26
C VAL A 233 -1.96 -5.70 15.53
N ARG A 234 -0.96 -6.40 16.08
CA ARG A 234 -0.15 -5.92 17.20
C ARG A 234 1.30 -5.84 16.78
N VAL A 235 1.97 -4.80 17.22
CA VAL A 235 3.39 -4.54 16.95
C VAL A 235 4.13 -4.37 18.26
N ARG A 236 5.45 -4.57 18.25
CA ARG A 236 6.29 -4.34 19.43
C ARG A 236 6.44 -2.83 19.65
N ALA A 237 6.33 -2.40 20.90
CA ALA A 237 6.42 -0.99 21.24
C ALA A 237 7.78 -0.39 20.87
N GLU A 238 8.87 -1.14 21.06
CA GLU A 238 10.21 -0.68 20.70
C GLU A 238 10.40 -0.48 19.20
N SER A 239 9.89 -1.40 18.38
CA SER A 239 9.89 -1.26 16.91
C SER A 239 9.00 -0.10 16.46
N LEU A 240 7.82 0.06 17.05
CA LEU A 240 6.94 1.20 16.80
C LEU A 240 7.61 2.54 17.12
N VAL A 241 8.29 2.64 18.26
CA VAL A 241 8.95 3.88 18.66
C VAL A 241 10.11 4.20 17.72
N VAL A 242 11.00 3.25 17.43
CA VAL A 242 12.17 3.53 16.60
C VAL A 242 11.77 3.80 15.15
N GLU A 243 11.03 2.88 14.52
CA GLU A 243 10.66 3.01 13.10
C GLU A 243 9.64 4.14 12.89
N GLY A 244 8.71 4.33 13.84
CA GLY A 244 7.78 5.45 13.81
C GLY A 244 8.48 6.80 13.94
N THR A 245 9.46 6.91 14.84
CA THR A 245 10.23 8.16 14.99
C THR A 245 11.07 8.45 13.75
N VAL A 246 11.76 7.45 13.20
CA VAL A 246 12.54 7.59 11.96
C VAL A 246 11.63 7.98 10.80
N GLY A 247 10.52 7.27 10.61
CA GLY A 247 9.56 7.54 9.54
C GLY A 247 8.95 8.94 9.65
N VAL A 248 8.55 9.38 10.84
CA VAL A 248 8.03 10.74 11.06
C VAL A 248 9.12 11.79 10.82
N ALA A 249 10.35 11.59 11.30
CA ALA A 249 11.44 12.53 11.09
C ALA A 249 11.75 12.71 9.59
N VAL A 250 11.81 11.62 8.83
CA VAL A 250 11.99 11.66 7.37
C VAL A 250 10.79 12.31 6.68
N LEU A 251 9.56 11.98 7.08
CA LEU A 251 8.34 12.59 6.54
C LEU A 251 8.31 14.09 6.76
N LEU A 252 8.59 14.57 7.97
CA LEU A 252 8.60 16.00 8.26
C LEU A 252 9.71 16.72 7.49
N THR A 253 10.89 16.10 7.36
CA THR A 253 12.01 16.67 6.59
C THR A 253 11.68 16.76 5.10
N ALA A 254 11.10 15.69 4.53
CA ALA A 254 10.65 15.67 3.14
C ALA A 254 9.50 16.66 2.88
N ALA A 255 8.57 16.80 3.83
CA ALA A 255 7.50 17.78 3.74
C ALA A 255 8.05 19.22 3.78
N ALA A 256 8.99 19.52 4.68
CA ALA A 256 9.64 20.83 4.75
C ALA A 256 10.46 21.14 3.48
N LEU A 257 11.09 20.14 2.87
CA LEU A 257 11.73 20.27 1.56
C LEU A 257 10.71 20.66 0.47
N VAL A 258 9.60 19.90 0.39
CA VAL A 258 8.57 20.12 -0.63
C VAL A 258 7.82 21.44 -0.43
N VAL A 259 7.61 21.91 0.80
CA VAL A 259 6.99 23.24 1.01
C VAL A 259 7.98 24.39 0.76
N GLY A 260 9.27 24.08 0.53
CA GLY A 260 10.31 25.07 0.28
C GLY A 260 10.90 25.71 1.55
N TRP A 261 10.63 25.13 2.72
CA TRP A 261 11.22 25.56 3.99
C TRP A 261 12.66 25.09 4.17
N LEU A 262 13.04 24.00 3.49
CA LEU A 262 14.40 23.48 3.50
C LEU A 262 14.98 23.40 2.09
N PRO A 263 16.23 23.84 1.87
CA PRO A 263 16.91 23.57 0.61
C PRO A 263 17.22 22.06 0.48
N PRO A 264 17.27 21.51 -0.75
CA PRO A 264 17.50 20.09 -1.00
C PRO A 264 18.71 19.50 -0.26
N ALA A 265 19.84 20.21 -0.27
CA ALA A 265 21.06 19.75 0.40
C ALA A 265 20.89 19.61 1.92
N ALA A 266 20.19 20.55 2.57
CA ALA A 266 19.95 20.48 4.01
C ALA A 266 18.98 19.34 4.36
N ALA A 267 17.93 19.15 3.55
CA ALA A 267 16.98 18.05 3.76
C ALA A 267 17.68 16.68 3.67
N VAL A 268 18.51 16.46 2.64
CA VAL A 268 19.27 15.20 2.49
C VAL A 268 20.28 15.01 3.61
N ALA A 269 20.96 16.08 4.06
CA ALA A 269 21.87 16.01 5.20
C ALA A 269 21.15 15.58 6.49
N ILE A 270 20.00 16.18 6.81
CA ILE A 270 19.18 15.82 7.98
C ILE A 270 18.71 14.35 7.87
N ILE A 271 18.17 13.96 6.72
CA ILE A 271 17.75 12.57 6.46
C ILE A 271 18.91 11.60 6.65
N THR A 272 20.11 11.94 6.18
CA THR A 272 21.31 11.10 6.35
C THR A 272 21.68 10.93 7.82
N VAL A 273 21.64 12.02 8.60
CA VAL A 273 21.89 11.98 10.05
C VAL A 273 20.88 11.10 10.78
N VAL A 274 19.63 11.04 10.32
CA VAL A 274 18.59 10.15 10.89
C VAL A 274 18.76 8.70 10.43
N LEU A 275 18.99 8.47 9.14
CA LEU A 275 18.99 7.14 8.54
C LEU A 275 20.27 6.36 8.76
N VAL A 276 21.44 7.00 8.77
CA VAL A 276 22.72 6.29 8.96
C VAL A 276 22.74 5.55 10.29
N PRO A 277 22.42 6.16 11.45
CA PRO A 277 22.34 5.42 12.71
C PRO A 277 21.29 4.31 12.69
N TYR A 278 20.10 4.59 12.12
CA TYR A 278 19.02 3.62 12.04
C TYR A 278 19.39 2.38 11.23
N VAL A 279 19.89 2.56 10.01
CA VAL A 279 20.34 1.47 9.13
C VAL A 279 21.54 0.76 9.75
N THR A 280 22.46 1.47 10.40
CA THR A 280 23.59 0.84 11.09
C THR A 280 23.12 -0.09 12.21
N VAL A 281 22.17 0.35 13.04
CA VAL A 281 21.57 -0.50 14.08
C VAL A 281 20.96 -1.75 13.46
N LEU A 282 20.18 -1.60 12.39
CA LEU A 282 19.55 -2.73 11.70
C LEU A 282 20.57 -3.69 11.05
N ALA A 283 21.62 -3.16 10.43
CA ALA A 283 22.65 -3.94 9.75
C ALA A 283 23.54 -4.73 10.72
N VAL A 284 23.90 -4.11 11.84
CA VAL A 284 24.69 -4.74 12.92
C VAL A 284 23.87 -5.82 13.63
N GLY A 285 22.55 -5.70 13.61
CA GLY A 285 21.61 -6.69 14.13
C GLY A 285 21.67 -6.85 15.65
N PRO A 286 20.91 -7.80 16.21
CA PRO A 286 20.77 -7.95 17.66
C PRO A 286 22.11 -8.23 18.36
N ARG A 287 22.94 -9.12 17.81
CA ARG A 287 24.24 -9.51 18.41
C ARG A 287 25.26 -8.39 18.45
N GLY A 288 25.27 -7.54 17.42
CA GLY A 288 26.21 -6.43 17.40
C GLY A 288 25.72 -5.25 18.25
N VAL A 289 24.40 -5.07 18.38
CA VAL A 289 23.82 -4.07 19.30
C VAL A 289 24.19 -4.34 20.76
N GLU A 290 24.32 -5.60 21.16
CA GLU A 290 24.82 -5.95 22.51
C GLU A 290 26.24 -5.45 22.79
N ARG A 291 27.07 -5.36 21.74
CA ARG A 291 28.48 -4.94 21.80
C ARG A 291 28.65 -3.42 21.74
N LEU A 292 27.62 -2.67 21.36
CA LEU A 292 27.71 -1.22 21.27
C LEU A 292 27.74 -0.58 22.67
N PRO A 293 28.68 0.36 22.93
CA PRO A 293 28.80 1.06 24.21
C PRO A 293 27.80 2.21 24.34
N ILE A 294 26.52 1.97 24.03
CA ILE A 294 25.46 3.00 24.01
C ILE A 294 24.43 2.78 25.12
N ARG A 295 23.95 3.89 25.71
CA ARG A 295 22.79 3.87 26.61
C ARG A 295 21.56 3.47 25.79
N GLY A 296 20.75 2.53 26.30
CA GLY A 296 19.57 2.04 25.60
C GLY A 296 19.76 0.78 24.73
N ARG A 297 20.94 0.13 24.74
CA ARG A 297 21.17 -1.13 24.00
C ARG A 297 20.11 -2.21 24.27
N ALA A 298 19.61 -2.32 25.50
CA ALA A 298 18.56 -3.29 25.84
C ALA A 298 17.23 -2.97 25.15
N PHE A 299 16.92 -1.68 24.96
CA PHE A 299 15.74 -1.24 24.23
C PHE A 299 15.89 -1.56 22.73
N LEU A 300 17.05 -1.23 22.14
CA LEU A 300 17.34 -1.57 20.74
C LEU A 300 17.37 -3.08 20.49
N HIS A 301 17.88 -3.88 21.43
CA HIS A 301 17.82 -5.34 21.31
C HIS A 301 16.37 -5.85 21.26
N ARG A 302 15.48 -5.30 22.10
CA ARG A 302 14.05 -5.66 22.11
C ARG A 302 13.31 -5.24 20.85
N MET A 303 13.82 -4.27 20.08
CA MET A 303 13.27 -3.86 18.80
C MET A 303 13.23 -5.01 17.78
N PHE A 304 14.30 -5.80 17.71
CA PHE A 304 14.45 -6.88 16.72
C PHE A 304 13.46 -8.04 16.90
N GLY A 305 12.80 -8.13 18.05
CA GLY A 305 11.88 -9.21 18.38
C GLY A 305 12.60 -10.50 18.78
N GLU A 306 11.87 -11.61 18.75
CA GLU A 306 12.50 -12.93 18.82
C GLU A 306 13.19 -13.21 17.48
N GLU A 307 14.49 -13.50 17.51
CA GLU A 307 15.15 -14.12 16.36
C GLU A 307 14.35 -15.38 16.03
N HIS A 308 13.98 -15.58 14.75
CA HIS A 308 13.46 -16.87 14.34
C HIS A 308 14.52 -17.90 14.73
N THR A 309 14.14 -18.82 15.62
CA THR A 309 15.03 -19.88 16.10
C THR A 309 15.66 -20.49 14.86
N ARG A 310 16.99 -20.43 14.74
CA ARG A 310 17.72 -20.97 13.59
C ARG A 310 17.30 -22.43 13.41
N VAL A 311 16.30 -22.68 12.57
CA VAL A 311 16.06 -24.02 12.07
C VAL A 311 17.27 -24.28 11.20
N ARG A 312 18.16 -25.15 11.68
CA ARG A 312 19.40 -25.54 10.98
C ARG A 312 18.98 -26.22 9.68
N HIS A 313 18.70 -25.43 8.66
CA HIS A 313 18.44 -25.91 7.31
C HIS A 313 19.80 -26.09 6.64
N GLU A 314 20.23 -27.34 6.53
CA GLU A 314 21.43 -27.79 5.83
C GLU A 314 21.27 -27.67 4.30
N GLY A 315 20.93 -26.46 3.81
CA GLY A 315 20.74 -26.20 2.39
C GLY A 315 21.45 -24.93 1.94
N ALA A 316 22.14 -25.00 0.79
CA ALA A 316 22.90 -23.88 0.23
C ALA A 316 22.04 -22.62 0.07
N ILE A 317 22.46 -21.51 0.69
CA ILE A 317 21.83 -20.17 0.60
C ILE A 317 21.86 -19.64 -0.84
N ALA A 318 22.85 -20.06 -1.62
CA ALA A 318 23.08 -19.64 -3.00
C ALA A 318 21.86 -19.85 -3.91
N GLY A 319 21.17 -20.99 -3.81
CA GLY A 319 20.03 -21.29 -4.69
C GLY A 319 18.86 -20.29 -4.55
N PRO A 320 18.30 -20.10 -3.35
CA PRO A 320 17.27 -19.08 -3.14
C PRO A 320 17.73 -17.64 -3.39
N ALA A 321 18.99 -17.31 -3.07
CA ALA A 321 19.54 -15.96 -3.24
C ALA A 321 19.75 -15.59 -4.72
N MET A 322 20.23 -16.53 -5.54
CA MET A 322 20.45 -16.32 -6.98
C MET A 322 19.15 -15.98 -7.73
N LEU A 323 18.00 -16.41 -7.21
CA LEU A 323 16.68 -16.14 -7.79
C LEU A 323 16.10 -14.79 -7.37
N LEU A 324 16.72 -14.05 -6.45
CA LEU A 324 16.25 -12.72 -6.02
C LEU A 324 16.49 -11.66 -7.10
N VAL A 325 17.69 -11.65 -7.70
CA VAL A 325 18.06 -10.70 -8.75
C VAL A 325 17.15 -10.78 -9.98
N PRO A 326 16.91 -11.95 -10.60
CA PRO A 326 16.01 -12.04 -11.74
C PRO A 326 14.56 -11.72 -11.37
N ALA A 327 14.11 -12.06 -10.16
CA ALA A 327 12.77 -11.69 -9.71
C ALA A 327 12.63 -10.17 -9.55
N LEU A 328 13.63 -9.49 -8.99
CA LEU A 328 13.67 -8.04 -8.91
C LEU A 328 13.69 -7.39 -10.31
N ALA A 329 14.47 -7.92 -11.24
CA ALA A 329 14.50 -7.45 -12.62
C ALA A 329 13.12 -7.57 -13.30
N VAL A 330 12.39 -8.68 -13.07
CA VAL A 330 11.03 -8.87 -13.57
C VAL A 330 10.05 -7.88 -12.92
N ILE A 331 10.17 -7.62 -11.61
CA ILE A 331 9.34 -6.61 -10.91
C ILE A 331 9.55 -5.23 -11.53
N VAL A 332 10.81 -4.81 -11.72
CA VAL A 332 11.16 -3.50 -12.31
C VAL A 332 10.64 -3.40 -13.75
N ALA A 333 10.94 -4.38 -14.60
CA ALA A 333 10.53 -4.36 -16.00
C ALA A 333 9.00 -4.44 -16.16
N GLY A 334 8.34 -5.32 -15.42
CA GLY A 334 6.88 -5.45 -15.40
C GLY A 334 6.20 -4.15 -14.96
N SER A 335 6.78 -3.48 -13.97
CA SER A 335 6.23 -2.21 -13.46
C SER A 335 6.41 -1.05 -14.44
N ALA A 336 7.56 -0.96 -15.12
CA ALA A 336 7.76 0.03 -16.17
C ALA A 336 6.72 -0.14 -17.31
N LEU A 337 6.45 -1.38 -17.72
CA LEU A 337 5.40 -1.69 -18.71
C LEU A 337 3.99 -1.34 -18.20
N MET A 338 3.71 -1.63 -16.93
CA MET A 338 2.43 -1.31 -16.29
C MET A 338 2.19 0.20 -16.25
N VAL A 339 3.19 0.98 -15.85
CA VAL A 339 3.14 2.45 -15.78
C VAL A 339 2.91 3.04 -17.17
N GLU A 340 3.67 2.60 -18.17
CA GLU A 340 3.52 3.07 -19.55
C GLU A 340 2.11 2.75 -20.10
N ALA A 341 1.59 1.55 -19.83
CA ALA A 341 0.24 1.18 -20.23
C ALA A 341 -0.82 2.05 -19.51
N ALA A 342 -0.65 2.30 -18.21
CA ALA A 342 -1.57 3.13 -17.41
C ALA A 342 -1.60 4.59 -17.88
N VAL A 343 -0.45 5.19 -18.17
CA VAL A 343 -0.37 6.55 -18.72
C VAL A 343 -1.08 6.62 -20.06
N ARG A 344 -0.76 5.73 -21.02
CA ARG A 344 -1.44 5.70 -22.33
C ARG A 344 -2.94 5.54 -22.22
N LEU A 345 -3.42 4.78 -21.24
CA LEU A 345 -4.84 4.60 -20.97
C LEU A 345 -5.48 5.88 -20.40
N GLY A 346 -4.80 6.54 -19.46
CA GLY A 346 -5.22 7.80 -18.86
C GLY A 346 -5.39 8.94 -19.87
N HIS A 347 -4.42 9.12 -20.77
CA HIS A 347 -4.53 10.11 -21.87
C HIS A 347 -5.74 9.85 -22.77
N ARG A 348 -6.13 8.58 -22.94
CA ARG A 348 -7.26 8.18 -23.77
C ARG A 348 -8.62 8.44 -23.12
N TRP A 349 -8.67 8.37 -21.80
CA TRP A 349 -9.85 8.66 -21.00
C TRP A 349 -9.93 10.14 -20.58
N SER A 350 -9.00 10.97 -21.06
CA SER A 350 -8.93 12.41 -20.72
C SER A 350 -8.88 12.65 -19.21
N VAL A 351 -8.22 11.75 -18.48
CA VAL A 351 -7.97 11.90 -17.04
C VAL A 351 -6.75 12.81 -16.87
N PRO A 352 -6.81 13.86 -16.03
CA PRO A 352 -5.67 14.69 -15.71
C PRO A 352 -4.44 13.87 -15.26
N GLU A 353 -3.26 14.22 -15.77
CA GLU A 353 -1.99 13.50 -15.49
C GLU A 353 -1.71 13.39 -13.98
N TYR A 354 -1.98 14.43 -13.21
CA TYR A 354 -1.89 14.40 -11.73
C TYR A 354 -2.79 13.32 -11.11
N LEU A 355 -4.04 13.15 -11.58
CA LEU A 355 -4.95 12.12 -11.07
C LEU A 355 -4.48 10.71 -11.48
N VAL A 356 -3.90 10.57 -12.67
CA VAL A 356 -3.26 9.32 -13.09
C VAL A 356 -2.11 8.98 -12.14
N GLY A 357 -1.28 9.97 -11.76
CA GLY A 357 -0.21 9.80 -10.77
C GLY A 357 -0.70 9.44 -9.38
N VAL A 358 -1.46 10.35 -8.74
CA VAL A 358 -1.83 10.26 -7.32
C VAL A 358 -2.86 9.15 -7.02
N LEU A 359 -3.70 8.75 -7.99
CA LEU A 359 -4.75 7.74 -7.79
C LEU A 359 -4.42 6.41 -8.44
N VAL A 360 -4.06 6.42 -9.73
CA VAL A 360 -3.94 5.18 -10.51
C VAL A 360 -2.57 4.56 -10.31
N LEU A 361 -1.50 5.28 -10.65
CA LEU A 361 -0.13 4.80 -10.53
C LEU A 361 0.21 4.52 -9.07
N ALA A 362 -0.07 5.46 -8.16
CA ALA A 362 0.17 5.31 -6.73
C ALA A 362 -0.39 4.01 -6.14
N VAL A 363 -1.63 3.64 -6.48
CA VAL A 363 -2.25 2.38 -6.03
C VAL A 363 -1.55 1.19 -6.68
N LEU A 364 -1.42 1.21 -8.00
CA LEU A 364 -1.00 0.06 -8.78
C LEU A 364 0.44 -0.34 -8.50
N THR A 365 1.35 0.63 -8.45
CA THR A 365 2.75 0.38 -8.14
C THR A 365 2.94 -0.11 -6.71
N SER A 366 2.01 0.19 -5.80
CA SER A 366 2.02 -0.24 -4.40
C SER A 366 1.20 -1.49 -4.06
N LEU A 367 0.58 -2.12 -5.06
CA LEU A 367 -0.04 -3.44 -4.86
C LEU A 367 0.96 -4.54 -4.47
N PRO A 368 2.19 -4.61 -5.03
CA PRO A 368 3.24 -5.51 -4.54
C PRO A 368 3.49 -5.39 -3.04
N ASN A 369 3.67 -4.16 -2.55
CA ASN A 369 3.88 -3.83 -1.14
C ASN A 369 2.70 -4.25 -0.27
N ALA A 370 1.48 -3.91 -0.69
CA ALA A 370 0.27 -4.33 0.01
C ALA A 370 0.19 -5.86 0.12
N PHE A 371 0.51 -6.58 -0.96
CA PHE A 371 0.48 -8.04 -0.97
C PHE A 371 1.49 -8.65 0.01
N THR A 372 2.74 -8.17 0.01
CA THR A 372 3.81 -8.69 0.87
C THR A 372 3.53 -8.39 2.34
N ALA A 373 3.05 -7.19 2.65
CA ALA A 373 2.68 -6.77 3.99
C ALA A 373 1.49 -7.56 4.56
N ILE A 374 0.40 -7.68 3.78
CA ILE A 374 -0.78 -8.47 4.20
C ILE A 374 -0.37 -9.91 4.49
N ARG A 375 0.51 -10.49 3.67
CA ARG A 375 1.05 -11.83 3.90
C ARG A 375 1.82 -11.93 5.24
N LEU A 376 2.67 -10.95 5.58
CA LEU A 376 3.35 -10.91 6.88
C LEU A 376 2.36 -10.82 8.04
N GLY A 377 1.35 -9.97 7.90
CA GLY A 377 0.28 -9.82 8.88
C GLY A 377 -0.53 -11.10 9.10
N LEU A 378 -0.87 -11.82 8.02
CA LEU A 378 -1.54 -13.12 8.08
C LEU A 378 -0.68 -14.20 8.74
N GLN A 379 0.64 -14.04 8.72
CA GLN A 379 1.59 -14.91 9.42
C GLN A 379 1.78 -14.52 10.90
N GLY A 380 1.10 -13.48 11.39
CA GLY A 380 1.26 -12.96 12.75
C GLY A 380 2.56 -12.16 12.97
N ARG A 381 3.26 -11.80 11.88
CA ARG A 381 4.59 -11.17 11.91
C ARG A 381 4.47 -9.65 11.96
N GLY A 382 3.87 -9.15 13.03
CA GLY A 382 3.52 -7.73 13.17
C GLY A 382 4.72 -6.79 13.09
N SER A 383 5.88 -7.18 13.62
CA SER A 383 7.11 -6.35 13.55
C SER A 383 7.63 -6.26 12.11
N ALA A 384 7.59 -7.36 11.35
CA ALA A 384 7.97 -7.35 9.94
C ALA A 384 6.98 -6.51 9.10
N LEU A 385 5.67 -6.62 9.37
CA LEU A 385 4.63 -5.80 8.72
C LEU A 385 4.85 -4.30 8.96
N LEU A 386 5.10 -3.91 10.22
CA LEU A 386 5.39 -2.52 10.57
C LEU A 386 6.62 -2.01 9.83
N SER A 387 7.69 -2.81 9.86
CA SER A 387 8.96 -2.48 9.22
C SER A 387 8.85 -2.40 7.72
N GLU A 388 8.08 -3.28 7.08
CA GLU A 388 7.80 -3.19 5.66
C GLU A 388 7.03 -1.89 5.33
N THR A 389 6.00 -1.57 6.12
CA THR A 389 5.15 -0.39 5.87
C THR A 389 5.90 0.93 6.07
N LEU A 390 6.56 1.10 7.22
CA LEU A 390 7.21 2.37 7.56
C LEU A 390 8.50 2.57 6.76
N ASN A 391 9.26 1.52 6.48
CA ASN A 391 10.43 1.64 5.63
C ASN A 391 10.06 1.87 4.17
N SER A 392 8.97 1.27 3.66
CA SER A 392 8.50 1.57 2.31
C SER A 392 8.17 3.05 2.15
N ASN A 393 7.40 3.62 3.09
CA ASN A 393 7.10 5.04 3.07
C ASN A 393 8.37 5.92 3.19
N THR A 394 9.32 5.50 4.01
CA THR A 394 10.61 6.18 4.18
C THR A 394 11.42 6.16 2.89
N ILE A 395 11.56 5.01 2.24
CA ILE A 395 12.28 4.82 0.98
C ILE A 395 11.65 5.66 -0.13
N ASN A 396 10.31 5.63 -0.24
CA ASN A 396 9.58 6.43 -1.22
C ASN A 396 9.88 7.93 -1.07
N LEU A 397 9.92 8.46 0.15
CA LEU A 397 10.25 9.87 0.38
C LEU A 397 11.71 10.19 0.08
N VAL A 398 12.64 9.32 0.49
CA VAL A 398 14.07 9.54 0.30
C VAL A 398 14.44 9.44 -1.18
N ALA A 399 14.10 8.32 -1.81
CA ALA A 399 14.49 8.01 -3.17
C ALA A 399 13.58 8.65 -4.22
N GLY A 400 12.29 8.85 -3.91
CA GLY A 400 11.32 9.44 -4.83
C GLY A 400 11.19 10.96 -4.73
N VAL A 401 11.60 11.59 -3.62
CA VAL A 401 11.50 13.05 -3.44
C VAL A 401 12.85 13.67 -3.08
N SER A 402 13.47 13.28 -1.97
CA SER A 402 14.62 14.01 -1.41
C SER A 402 15.89 13.90 -2.26
N ILE A 403 16.23 12.72 -2.77
CA ILE A 403 17.38 12.52 -3.65
C ILE A 403 17.15 13.19 -5.02
N PRO A 404 16.02 12.97 -5.71
CA PRO A 404 15.73 13.67 -6.96
C PRO A 404 15.79 15.20 -6.83
N ALA A 405 15.39 15.76 -5.69
CA ALA A 405 15.46 17.21 -5.44
C ALA A 405 16.88 17.81 -5.50
N LEU A 406 17.93 16.99 -5.32
CA LEU A 406 19.32 17.46 -5.44
C LEU A 406 19.72 17.70 -6.90
N VAL A 407 19.12 16.95 -7.81
CA VAL A 407 19.49 16.93 -9.23
C VAL A 407 18.48 17.69 -10.07
N LEU A 408 17.21 17.63 -9.67
CA LEU A 408 16.07 18.22 -10.36
C LEU A 408 15.54 19.38 -9.52
N SER A 409 15.32 20.53 -10.16
CA SER A 409 14.62 21.65 -9.53
C SER A 409 13.16 21.26 -9.36
N LEU A 410 12.76 20.80 -8.16
CA LEU A 410 11.35 20.59 -7.87
C LEU A 410 10.65 21.95 -8.02
N GLY A 411 9.64 22.01 -8.89
CA GLY A 411 9.02 23.27 -9.29
C GLY A 411 8.26 23.94 -8.15
N SER A 412 7.57 25.05 -8.44
CA SER A 412 6.68 25.65 -7.44
C SER A 412 5.53 24.69 -7.10
N PHE A 413 5.38 24.41 -5.81
CA PHE A 413 4.39 23.45 -5.35
C PHE A 413 3.02 24.12 -5.18
N SER A 414 1.99 23.44 -5.69
CA SER A 414 0.60 23.89 -5.58
C SER A 414 0.05 23.66 -4.16
N GLY A 415 -1.03 24.36 -3.81
CA GLY A 415 -1.74 24.11 -2.54
C GLY A 415 -2.24 22.67 -2.37
N LEU A 416 -2.42 21.94 -3.48
CA LEU A 416 -2.78 20.52 -3.46
C LEU A 416 -1.65 19.65 -2.90
N VAL A 417 -0.40 19.89 -3.29
CA VAL A 417 0.74 19.12 -2.77
C VAL A 417 0.90 19.33 -1.25
N ALA A 418 0.68 20.56 -0.77
CA ALA A 418 0.70 20.85 0.65
C ALA A 418 -0.43 20.11 1.41
N PHE A 419 -1.63 20.04 0.81
CA PHE A 419 -2.72 19.23 1.34
C PHE A 419 -2.35 17.74 1.40
N ASP A 420 -1.75 17.18 0.34
CA ASP A 420 -1.35 15.78 0.27
C ASP A 420 -0.37 15.41 1.38
N LEU A 421 0.61 16.27 1.62
CA LEU A 421 1.60 16.09 2.69
C LEU A 421 0.97 16.23 4.07
N ALA A 422 0.12 17.24 4.29
CA ALA A 422 -0.58 17.41 5.55
C ALA A 422 -1.48 16.19 5.86
N TRP A 423 -2.15 15.64 4.83
CA TRP A 423 -2.95 14.44 4.95
C TRP A 423 -2.11 13.20 5.26
N LEU A 424 -0.95 13.05 4.61
CA LEU A 424 -0.01 11.96 4.89
C LEU A 424 0.53 12.03 6.33
N ILE A 425 0.90 13.23 6.81
CA ILE A 425 1.32 13.44 8.20
C ILE A 425 0.20 13.04 9.15
N GLY A 426 -1.02 13.56 8.95
CA GLY A 426 -2.17 13.24 9.79
C GLY A 426 -2.48 11.74 9.82
N THR A 427 -2.51 11.10 8.66
CA THR A 427 -2.78 9.65 8.54
C THR A 427 -1.68 8.83 9.21
N THR A 428 -0.41 9.21 9.05
CA THR A 428 0.72 8.56 9.71
C THR A 428 0.58 8.63 11.23
N LEU A 429 0.28 9.81 11.78
CA LEU A 429 0.10 10.00 13.22
C LEU A 429 -1.09 9.19 13.75
N VAL A 430 -2.21 9.16 13.03
CA VAL A 430 -3.36 8.32 13.38
C VAL A 430 -2.97 6.84 13.42
N VAL A 431 -2.28 6.35 12.38
CA VAL A 431 -1.85 4.94 12.32
C VAL A 431 -0.90 4.60 13.46
N LEU A 432 0.10 5.44 13.73
CA LEU A 432 1.03 5.23 14.85
C LEU A 432 0.29 5.22 16.19
N ALA A 433 -0.65 6.13 16.41
CA ALA A 433 -1.47 6.18 17.63
C ALA A 433 -2.34 4.92 17.81
N LEU A 434 -2.93 4.41 16.73
CA LEU A 434 -3.70 3.16 16.76
C LEU A 434 -2.79 1.95 17.07
N LEU A 435 -1.59 1.90 16.50
CA LEU A 435 -0.63 0.81 16.68
C LEU A 435 -0.13 0.69 18.12
N VAL A 436 -0.13 1.76 18.92
CA VAL A 436 0.21 1.72 20.36
C VAL A 436 -0.66 0.72 21.12
N ARG A 437 -1.96 0.66 20.80
CA ARG A 437 -2.93 -0.27 21.43
C ARG A 437 -3.14 -1.56 20.63
N GLY A 438 -2.71 -1.56 19.36
CA GLY A 438 -3.04 -2.56 18.37
C GLY A 438 -4.25 -2.15 17.54
N VAL A 439 -4.20 -2.48 16.25
CA VAL A 439 -5.20 -2.08 15.26
C VAL A 439 -6.17 -3.23 15.04
N GLY A 440 -7.39 -3.12 15.59
CA GLY A 440 -8.48 -4.05 15.30
C GLY A 440 -9.19 -3.74 13.99
N ARG A 441 -10.20 -4.55 13.63
CA ARG A 441 -11.01 -4.35 12.39
C ARG A 441 -11.56 -2.93 12.22
N ALA A 442 -12.06 -2.33 13.31
CA ALA A 442 -12.61 -0.98 13.28
C ALA A 442 -11.53 0.08 13.03
N GLY A 443 -10.37 -0.05 13.69
CA GLY A 443 -9.21 0.81 13.44
C GLY A 443 -8.70 0.67 12.01
N GLY A 444 -8.64 -0.56 11.49
CA GLY A 444 -8.27 -0.77 10.09
C GLY A 444 -9.26 -0.17 9.09
N GLY A 445 -10.55 -0.32 9.37
CA GLY A 445 -11.63 0.33 8.60
C GLY A 445 -11.53 1.86 8.62
N LEU A 446 -11.14 2.46 9.75
CA LEU A 446 -10.90 3.90 9.84
C LEU A 446 -9.75 4.35 8.93
N VAL A 447 -8.62 3.66 8.93
CA VAL A 447 -7.47 4.03 8.07
C VAL A 447 -7.85 3.90 6.59
N ILE A 448 -8.58 2.84 6.21
CA ILE A 448 -9.10 2.70 4.84
C ILE A 448 -10.07 3.84 4.51
N ALA A 449 -10.97 4.20 5.42
CA ALA A 449 -11.91 5.30 5.23
C ALA A 449 -11.19 6.65 5.03
N LEU A 450 -10.13 6.93 5.80
CA LEU A 450 -9.30 8.11 5.61
C LEU A 450 -8.68 8.15 4.21
N TYR A 451 -8.21 7.02 3.70
CA TYR A 451 -7.72 6.94 2.33
C TYR A 451 -8.81 7.15 1.28
N LEU A 452 -10.01 6.59 1.47
CA LEU A 452 -11.13 6.82 0.55
C LEU A 452 -11.58 8.29 0.55
N VAL A 453 -11.56 8.96 1.72
CA VAL A 453 -11.82 10.40 1.81
C VAL A 453 -10.74 11.20 1.08
N PHE A 454 -9.47 10.85 1.26
CA PHE A 454 -8.37 11.44 0.50
C PHE A 454 -8.61 11.35 -1.01
N LEU A 455 -8.93 10.15 -1.53
CA LEU A 455 -9.24 9.98 -2.95
C LEU A 455 -10.43 10.83 -3.41
N ALA A 456 -11.50 10.87 -2.62
CA ALA A 456 -12.69 11.66 -2.95
C ALA A 456 -12.37 13.16 -3.04
N VAL A 457 -11.55 13.67 -2.12
CA VAL A 457 -11.10 15.06 -2.13
C VAL A 457 -10.23 15.33 -3.36
N GLN A 458 -9.30 14.44 -3.72
CA GLN A 458 -8.47 14.59 -4.91
C GLN A 458 -9.27 14.62 -6.21
N ILE A 459 -10.22 13.69 -6.35
CA ILE A 459 -11.11 13.65 -7.51
C ILE A 459 -11.96 14.93 -7.58
N GLY A 460 -12.36 15.47 -6.43
CA GLY A 460 -13.10 16.73 -6.32
C GLY A 460 -12.31 17.94 -6.80
N PHE A 461 -11.03 18.04 -6.43
CA PHE A 461 -10.14 19.13 -6.85
C PHE A 461 -9.64 18.98 -8.30
N GLY A 462 -9.59 17.75 -8.83
CA GLY A 462 -9.17 17.47 -10.21
C GLY A 462 -10.28 17.64 -11.27
N ARG A 463 -11.50 18.03 -10.86
CA ARG A 463 -12.58 18.50 -11.75
C ARG A 463 -12.59 20.02 -11.79
#